data_AF-A0A8T5AG55-F1
#
_entry.id   AF-A0A8T5AG55-F1
#
_cell.length_a   1.000
_cell.length_b   1.000
_cell.length_c   1.000
_cell.angle_alpha   90.00
_cell.angle_beta   90.00
_cell.angle_gamma   90.00
#
_symmetry.space_group_name_H-M   'P 1'
#
loop_
_entity.id
_entity.type
_entity.pdbx_description
1 polymer ?
#
loop_
_entity_poly.entity_id
_entity_poly.type
_entity_poly.pdbx_seq_one_letter_code
_entity_poly.pdbx_strand_id
1 'polypeptide(L)'
;MELTLSVPFKYEPNDEVKKILEDFRDMVNFCIEKAIENNVTGFAKLRKLVYNDWKSKWDYSTHYCHSACRVATSMFKSWRRLKRRGLVKGDRPIARKLFIQLDSMLVKIEGDRLRISVKPRKFIYIQLKYGE
;
A
#
# COMPACT_ATOMS: atom_id res chain seq x y z
N MET A 1 -23.45 -11.99 -5.88
CA MET A 1 -22.23 -12.49 -5.21
C MET A 1 -21.13 -12.40 -6.24
N GLU A 2 -20.10 -11.57 -6.01
CA GLU A 2 -18.97 -11.43 -6.93
C GLU A 2 -17.94 -12.50 -6.58
N LEU A 3 -17.57 -13.35 -7.56
CA LEU A 3 -16.54 -14.35 -7.39
C LEU A 3 -15.18 -13.71 -7.68
N THR A 4 -14.34 -13.59 -6.66
CA THR A 4 -12.97 -13.08 -6.81
C THR A 4 -12.00 -14.26 -6.92
N LEU A 5 -11.30 -14.38 -8.04
CA LEU A 5 -10.20 -15.32 -8.21
C LEU A 5 -8.87 -14.61 -7.91
N SER A 6 -8.05 -15.19 -7.04
CA SER A 6 -6.68 -14.74 -6.81
C SER A 6 -5.71 -15.64 -7.57
N VAL A 7 -4.92 -15.06 -8.47
CA VAL A 7 -3.92 -15.80 -9.27
C VAL A 7 -2.52 -15.28 -8.91
N PRO A 8 -1.61 -16.14 -8.44
CA PRO A 8 -0.23 -15.75 -8.18
C PRO A 8 0.54 -15.64 -9.50
N PHE A 9 1.34 -14.58 -9.65
CA PHE A 9 2.26 -14.40 -10.77
C PHE A 9 3.68 -14.24 -10.23
N LYS A 10 4.64 -14.87 -10.92
CA LYS A 10 6.05 -14.51 -10.76
C LYS A 10 6.33 -13.26 -11.60
N TYR A 11 7.33 -12.50 -11.20
CA TYR A 11 7.81 -11.36 -11.99
C TYR A 11 9.32 -11.25 -11.86
N GLU A 12 9.95 -10.59 -12.84
CA GLU A 12 11.37 -10.30 -12.79
C GLU A 12 11.62 -9.07 -11.90
N PRO A 13 12.45 -9.20 -10.85
CA PRO A 13 12.84 -8.05 -10.05
C PRO A 13 13.53 -7.00 -10.90
N ASN A 14 13.13 -5.74 -10.73
CA ASN A 14 13.84 -4.60 -11.29
C ASN A 14 13.90 -3.47 -10.25
N ASP A 15 14.83 -2.54 -10.44
CA ASP A 15 15.09 -1.48 -9.46
C ASP A 15 13.91 -0.51 -9.30
N GLU A 16 13.13 -0.28 -10.36
CA GLU A 16 11.93 0.57 -10.30
C GLU A 16 10.83 -0.07 -9.44
N VAL A 17 10.62 -1.37 -9.59
CA VAL A 17 9.68 -2.17 -8.81
C VAL A 17 10.16 -2.28 -7.36
N LYS A 18 11.45 -2.48 -7.13
CA LYS A 18 11.99 -2.47 -5.77
C LYS A 18 11.76 -1.12 -5.10
N LYS A 19 12.06 -0.02 -5.79
CA LYS A 19 11.88 1.34 -5.30
C LYS A 19 10.43 1.62 -4.93
N ILE A 20 9.47 1.28 -5.79
CA ILE A 20 8.05 1.53 -5.49
C ILE A 20 7.53 0.69 -4.32
N LEU A 21 8.05 -0.53 -4.14
CA LEU A 21 7.71 -1.38 -2.98
C LEU A 21 8.28 -0.80 -1.68
N GLU A 22 9.50 -0.27 -1.70
CA GLU A 22 10.14 0.41 -0.58
C GLU A 22 9.40 1.72 -0.24
N ASP A 23 9.16 2.56 -1.23
CA ASP A 23 8.43 3.82 -1.08
C ASP A 23 7.02 3.54 -0.52
N PHE A 24 6.30 2.52 -1.00
CA PHE A 24 4.97 2.19 -0.50
C PHE A 24 4.99 1.69 0.95
N ARG A 25 5.97 0.86 1.34
CA ARG A 25 6.16 0.46 2.75
C ARG A 25 6.33 1.70 3.63
N ASP A 26 7.11 2.66 3.18
CA ASP A 26 7.41 3.88 3.94
C ASP A 26 6.18 4.80 4.01
N MET A 27 5.40 4.92 2.93
CA MET A 27 4.09 5.59 2.94
C MET A 27 3.13 4.95 3.95
N VAL A 28 3.05 3.62 4.00
CA VAL A 28 2.19 2.89 4.95
C VAL A 28 2.64 3.17 6.37
N ASN A 29 3.94 3.09 6.66
CA ASN A 29 4.48 3.35 8.00
C ASN A 29 4.23 4.80 8.45
N PHE A 30 4.38 5.76 7.56
CA PHE A 30 4.01 7.15 7.82
C PHE A 30 2.52 7.30 8.16
N CYS A 31 1.64 6.66 7.39
CA CYS A 31 0.20 6.69 7.66
C CYS A 31 -0.15 5.99 8.99
N ILE A 32 0.54 4.89 9.35
CA ILE A 32 0.37 4.21 10.63
C ILE A 32 0.77 5.12 11.79
N GLU A 33 1.92 5.78 11.69
CA GLU A 33 2.40 6.71 12.71
C GLU A 33 1.40 7.84 12.93
N LYS A 34 0.96 8.50 11.86
CA LYS A 34 -0.07 9.55 11.94
C LYS A 34 -1.39 9.05 12.51
N ALA A 35 -1.79 7.81 12.19
CA ALA A 35 -2.98 7.18 12.74
C ALA A 35 -2.88 6.93 14.25
N ILE A 36 -1.70 6.54 14.75
CA ILE A 36 -1.45 6.30 16.17
C ILE A 36 -1.42 7.64 16.93
N GLU A 37 -0.63 8.60 16.47
CA GLU A 37 -0.48 9.94 17.06
C GLU A 37 -1.84 10.63 17.27
N ASN A 38 -2.75 10.46 16.30
CA ASN A 38 -4.05 11.11 16.30
C ASN A 38 -5.21 10.18 16.70
N ASN A 39 -4.92 8.94 17.10
CA ASN A 39 -5.89 7.89 17.41
C ASN A 39 -6.99 7.73 16.33
N VAL A 40 -6.61 7.79 15.05
CA VAL A 40 -7.52 7.69 13.90
C VAL A 40 -7.59 6.26 13.39
N THR A 41 -8.79 5.69 13.34
CA THR A 41 -9.04 4.35 12.77
C THR A 41 -9.83 4.39 11.46
N GLY A 42 -10.40 5.54 11.11
CA GLY A 42 -11.21 5.70 9.91
C GLY A 42 -10.39 6.07 8.68
N PHE A 43 -10.59 5.36 7.56
CA PHE A 43 -9.88 5.61 6.31
C PHE A 43 -10.01 7.06 5.82
N ALA A 44 -11.24 7.57 5.68
CA ALA A 44 -11.49 8.91 5.16
C ALA A 44 -10.88 10.00 6.05
N LYS A 45 -10.98 9.83 7.39
CA LYS A 45 -10.39 10.75 8.37
C LYS A 45 -8.87 10.73 8.29
N LEU A 46 -8.24 9.56 8.21
CA LEU A 46 -6.79 9.44 8.09
C LEU A 46 -6.31 10.08 6.78
N ARG A 47 -6.96 9.79 5.66
CA ARG A 47 -6.62 10.36 4.36
C ARG A 47 -6.65 11.88 4.38
N LYS A 48 -7.72 12.49 4.92
CA LYS A 48 -7.82 13.94 5.05
C LYS A 48 -6.70 14.51 5.92
N LEU A 49 -6.37 13.84 7.01
CA LEU A 49 -5.32 14.25 7.95
C LEU A 49 -3.93 14.25 7.31
N VAL A 50 -3.59 13.20 6.55
CA VAL A 50 -2.21 13.00 6.08
C VAL A 50 -1.93 13.54 4.68
N TYR A 51 -2.96 13.97 3.94
CA TYR A 51 -2.83 14.23 2.50
C TYR A 51 -1.75 15.25 2.14
N ASN A 52 -1.71 16.40 2.81
CA ASN A 52 -0.77 17.48 2.49
C ASN A 52 0.67 17.06 2.81
N ASP A 53 0.90 16.51 4.00
CA ASP A 53 2.21 16.01 4.43
C ASP A 53 2.69 14.83 3.57
N TRP A 54 1.77 13.96 3.16
CA TRP A 54 2.08 12.88 2.25
C TRP A 54 2.49 13.43 0.88
N LYS A 55 1.74 14.42 0.37
CA LYS A 55 1.98 14.98 -0.97
C LYS A 55 3.30 15.76 -1.05
N SER A 56 3.78 16.35 0.04
CA SER A 56 5.08 17.02 0.10
C SER A 56 6.26 16.04 0.17
N LYS A 57 6.05 14.82 0.69
CA LYS A 57 7.08 13.77 0.80
C LYS A 57 7.23 12.91 -0.44
N TRP A 58 6.11 12.63 -1.13
CA TRP A 58 6.07 11.69 -2.23
C TRP A 58 5.48 12.33 -3.50
N ASP A 59 6.32 12.40 -4.53
CA ASP A 59 5.85 12.68 -5.88
C ASP A 59 5.27 11.38 -6.47
N TYR A 60 4.03 11.06 -6.12
CA TYR A 60 3.28 9.92 -6.67
C TYR A 60 1.83 10.34 -6.95
N SER A 61 1.12 9.54 -7.75
CA SER A 61 -0.33 9.67 -7.91
C SER A 61 -1.04 9.59 -6.56
N THR A 62 -2.07 10.41 -6.35
CA THR A 62 -2.80 10.49 -5.07
C THR A 62 -3.43 9.15 -4.65
N HIS A 63 -3.68 8.23 -5.60
CA HIS A 63 -4.20 6.90 -5.29
C HIS A 63 -3.21 6.03 -4.48
N TYR A 64 -1.92 6.36 -4.46
CA TYR A 64 -0.97 5.73 -3.53
C TYR A 64 -1.27 6.12 -2.09
N CYS A 65 -1.57 7.40 -1.83
CA CYS A 65 -2.02 7.87 -0.52
C CYS A 65 -3.29 7.14 -0.06
N HIS A 66 -4.24 6.93 -0.99
CA HIS A 66 -5.47 6.17 -0.71
C HIS A 66 -5.14 4.75 -0.27
N SER A 67 -4.32 4.06 -1.04
CA SER A 67 -3.95 2.68 -0.77
C SER A 67 -3.16 2.54 0.53
N ALA A 68 -2.19 3.42 0.77
CA ALA A 68 -1.41 3.46 2.00
C ALA A 68 -2.30 3.70 3.24
N CYS A 69 -3.25 4.64 3.17
CA CYS A 69 -4.21 4.89 4.26
C CYS A 69 -5.13 3.67 4.53
N ARG A 70 -5.58 2.96 3.47
CA ARG A 70 -6.39 1.75 3.63
C ARG A 70 -5.60 0.66 4.36
N VAL A 71 -4.37 0.41 3.92
CA VAL A 71 -3.48 -0.58 4.55
C VAL A 71 -3.19 -0.18 6.00
N ALA A 72 -2.78 1.06 6.24
CA ALA A 72 -2.44 1.57 7.57
C ALA A 72 -3.60 1.43 8.56
N THR A 73 -4.82 1.83 8.18
CA THR A 73 -5.99 1.69 9.06
C THR A 73 -6.36 0.24 9.34
N SER A 74 -6.20 -0.66 8.34
CA SER A 74 -6.40 -2.11 8.53
C SER A 74 -5.38 -2.68 9.52
N MET A 75 -4.10 -2.38 9.33
CA MET A 75 -3.02 -2.80 10.22
C MET A 75 -3.22 -2.29 11.64
N PHE A 76 -3.57 -1.00 11.79
CA PHE A 76 -3.80 -0.40 13.11
C PHE A 76 -4.98 -1.03 13.85
N LYS A 77 -6.11 -1.25 13.16
CA LYS A 77 -7.28 -1.95 13.74
C LYS A 77 -6.94 -3.36 14.17
N SER A 78 -6.23 -4.11 13.32
CA SER A 78 -5.81 -5.48 13.63
C SER A 78 -4.90 -5.52 14.85
N TRP A 79 -3.90 -4.63 14.91
CA TRP A 79 -3.00 -4.52 16.05
C TRP A 79 -3.76 -4.16 17.33
N ARG A 80 -4.67 -3.18 17.32
CA ARG A 80 -5.51 -2.84 18.49
C ARG A 80 -6.34 -4.03 18.97
N ARG A 81 -6.87 -4.85 18.05
CA ARG A 81 -7.62 -6.07 18.38
C ARG A 81 -6.71 -7.11 19.04
N LEU A 82 -5.52 -7.34 18.51
CA LEU A 82 -4.61 -8.35 19.03
C LEU A 82 -3.91 -7.92 20.33
N LYS A 83 -3.56 -6.63 20.49
CA LYS A 83 -3.01 -6.06 21.73
C LYS A 83 -3.99 -6.21 22.89
N ARG A 84 -5.29 -5.96 22.68
CA ARG A 84 -6.35 -6.22 23.67
C ARG A 84 -6.45 -7.69 24.10
N ARG A 85 -6.01 -8.62 23.27
CA ARG A 85 -5.98 -10.06 23.57
C ARG A 85 -4.64 -10.51 24.16
N GLY A 86 -3.69 -9.60 24.39
CA GLY A 86 -2.34 -9.95 24.85
C GLY A 86 -1.49 -10.71 23.82
N LEU A 87 -1.92 -10.77 22.55
CA LEU A 87 -1.27 -11.59 21.50
C LEU A 87 -0.14 -10.86 20.77
N VAL A 88 0.13 -9.59 21.11
CA VAL A 88 1.16 -8.79 20.45
C VAL A 88 2.14 -8.27 21.48
N LYS A 89 3.42 -8.62 21.27
CA LYS A 89 4.55 -8.14 22.07
C LYS A 89 4.94 -6.70 21.74
N GLY A 90 4.82 -6.30 20.47
CA GLY A 90 5.21 -4.95 20.03
C GLY A 90 4.24 -3.83 20.44
N ASP A 91 4.79 -2.65 20.69
CA ASP A 91 4.03 -1.47 21.13
C ASP A 91 3.35 -0.70 20.00
N ARG A 92 3.72 -0.98 18.75
CA ARG A 92 3.06 -0.41 17.58
C ARG A 92 3.10 -1.36 16.37
N PRO A 93 2.10 -1.31 15.48
CA PRO A 93 2.17 -1.97 14.18
C PRO A 93 3.22 -1.29 13.29
N ILE A 94 3.95 -2.09 12.51
CA ILE A 94 4.94 -1.60 11.53
C ILE A 94 4.87 -2.50 10.29
N ALA A 95 4.84 -1.91 9.11
CA ALA A 95 5.02 -2.60 7.84
C ALA A 95 6.51 -2.90 7.63
N ARG A 96 6.88 -4.19 7.70
CA ARG A 96 8.28 -4.65 7.53
C ARG A 96 8.56 -5.22 6.15
N LYS A 97 7.60 -5.95 5.58
CA LYS A 97 7.73 -6.59 4.27
C LYS A 97 7.64 -5.53 3.17
N LEU A 98 8.33 -5.76 2.06
CA LEU A 98 8.15 -5.03 0.81
C LEU A 98 6.91 -5.58 0.12
N PHE A 99 5.90 -4.74 -0.05
CA PHE A 99 4.67 -5.08 -0.76
C PHE A 99 4.04 -3.78 -1.27
N ILE A 100 3.09 -3.93 -2.19
CA ILE A 100 2.23 -2.83 -2.59
C ILE A 100 0.80 -3.31 -2.77
N GLN A 101 -0.15 -2.51 -2.31
CA GLN A 101 -1.56 -2.67 -2.66
C GLN A 101 -1.91 -1.53 -3.62
N LEU A 102 -2.20 -1.86 -4.88
CA LEU A 102 -2.52 -0.87 -5.90
C LEU A 102 -4.03 -0.70 -6.01
N ASP A 103 -4.47 0.56 -6.05
CA ASP A 103 -5.85 0.92 -6.38
C ASP A 103 -6.13 0.58 -7.85
N SER A 104 -7.36 0.18 -8.19
CA SER A 104 -7.72 -0.20 -9.57
C SER A 104 -7.49 0.93 -10.58
N MET A 105 -7.48 2.19 -10.14
CA MET A 105 -7.15 3.33 -11.01
C MET A 105 -5.65 3.43 -11.37
N LEU A 106 -4.78 2.72 -10.65
CA LEU A 106 -3.33 2.73 -10.88
C LEU A 106 -2.86 1.57 -11.76
N VAL A 107 -3.66 0.52 -11.92
CA VAL A 107 -3.24 -0.71 -12.59
C VAL A 107 -4.05 -1.00 -13.84
N LYS A 108 -3.37 -1.55 -14.84
CA LYS A 108 -4.01 -2.14 -16.01
C LYS A 108 -3.21 -3.35 -16.45
N ILE A 109 -3.91 -4.46 -16.73
CA ILE A 109 -3.30 -5.62 -17.39
C ILE A 109 -3.30 -5.34 -18.89
N GLU A 110 -2.14 -5.43 -19.51
CA GLU A 110 -1.92 -5.22 -20.94
C GLU A 110 -1.21 -6.46 -21.49
N GLY A 111 -1.98 -7.42 -22.02
CA GLY A 111 -1.46 -8.71 -22.45
C GLY A 111 -0.88 -9.49 -21.28
N ASP A 112 0.42 -9.78 -21.37
CA ASP A 112 1.23 -10.50 -20.38
C ASP A 112 1.98 -9.57 -19.40
N ARG A 113 1.65 -8.27 -19.40
CA ARG A 113 2.30 -7.27 -18.54
C ARG A 113 1.30 -6.55 -17.65
N LEU A 114 1.74 -6.19 -16.45
CA LEU A 114 1.04 -5.29 -15.55
C LEU A 114 1.61 -3.88 -15.73
N ARG A 115 0.77 -2.95 -16.19
CA ARG A 115 1.09 -1.52 -16.22
C ARG A 115 0.66 -0.86 -14.92
N ILE A 116 1.60 -0.18 -14.28
CA ILE A 116 1.40 0.57 -13.04
C ILE A 116 1.63 2.06 -13.32
N SER A 117 0.61 2.88 -13.08
CA SER A 117 0.71 4.33 -13.10
C SER A 117 1.41 4.80 -11.83
N VAL A 118 2.55 5.48 -11.98
CA VAL A 118 3.34 6.02 -10.85
C VAL A 118 3.00 7.49 -10.64
N LYS A 119 3.01 8.25 -11.73
CA LYS A 119 2.71 9.68 -11.82
C LYS A 119 1.89 9.93 -13.10
N PRO A 120 1.26 11.10 -13.27
CA PRO A 120 0.66 11.46 -14.55
C PRO A 120 1.63 11.21 -15.70
N ARG A 121 1.23 10.36 -16.66
CA ARG A 121 2.00 9.98 -17.86
C ARG A 121 3.32 9.24 -17.60
N LYS A 122 3.55 8.69 -16.39
CA LYS A 122 4.70 7.82 -16.09
C LYS A 122 4.23 6.46 -15.59
N PHE A 123 4.69 5.41 -16.27
CA PHE A 123 4.26 4.04 -16.04
C PHE A 123 5.45 3.13 -15.81
N ILE A 124 5.32 2.19 -14.87
CA ILE A 124 6.18 1.01 -14.72
C ILE A 124 5.45 -0.17 -15.35
N TYR A 125 6.19 -1.04 -16.02
CA TYR A 125 5.67 -2.30 -16.55
C TYR A 125 6.32 -3.47 -15.83
N ILE A 126 5.51 -4.42 -15.38
CA ILE A 126 5.96 -5.67 -14.79
C ILE A 126 5.58 -6.80 -15.73
N GLN A 127 6.56 -7.53 -16.25
CA GLN A 127 6.32 -8.74 -17.00
C GLN A 127 5.77 -9.82 -16.07
N LEU A 128 4.55 -10.27 -16.33
CA LEU A 128 3.91 -11.34 -15.56
C LEU A 128 4.32 -12.68 -16.17
N LYS A 129 4.82 -13.58 -15.32
CA LYS A 129 5.06 -14.98 -15.69
C LYS A 129 3.99 -15.85 -15.07
N TYR A 130 3.27 -16.58 -15.92
CA TYR A 130 2.23 -17.55 -15.56
C TYR A 130 2.68 -18.95 -15.97
N GLY A 131 2.43 -19.95 -15.13
CA GLY A 131 3.03 -21.28 -15.27
C GLY A 131 4.42 -21.38 -14.62
N GLU A 132 4.91 -22.61 -14.43
CA GLU A 132 6.27 -22.83 -13.92
C GLU A 132 7.34 -22.23 -14.82
#